data_AF-A0A7J4E4R3-F1
#
_entry.id   AF-A0A7J4E4R3-F1
#
_cell.length_a   1.000
_cell.length_b   1.000
_cell.length_c   1.000
_cell.angle_alpha   90.00
_cell.angle_beta   90.00
_cell.angle_gamma   90.00
#
_symmetry.space_group_name_H-M   'P 1'
#
loop_
_entity.id
_entity.type
_entity.pdbx_description
1 polymer ?
#
loop_
_entity_poly.entity_id
_entity_poly.type
_entity_poly.pdbx_seq_one_letter_code
_entity_poly.pdbx_strand_id
1 'polypeptide(L)'
;AEVPLRPSIVHPLSRANSNDNTGVLIPYLHLELTEGDCMEVTVSPKGAGTENLSAFKNFNPSEGVEAVKAFVLTVAAERIGKGCPPGRIGLGIGGTAEVAQILSKKALLRPVGKRHQEPEIAKLEEETLGLINRLGIGPMGLGGAVTALDVSAEYAGCHTASLPVAVSFQCWADRRASLRVYGSGEVEEI
;
A
#
# COMPACT_ATOMS: atom_id res chain seq x y z
N ALA A 1 19.64 -18.01 -15.66
CA ALA A 1 20.34 -16.74 -15.88
C ALA A 1 20.23 -15.91 -14.61
N GLU A 2 21.30 -15.22 -14.21
CA GLU A 2 21.25 -14.32 -13.05
C GLU A 2 20.44 -13.07 -13.43
N VAL A 3 19.41 -12.74 -12.64
CA VAL A 3 18.60 -11.53 -12.87
C VAL A 3 19.37 -10.33 -12.31
N PRO A 4 19.69 -9.30 -13.11
CA PRO A 4 20.52 -8.18 -12.66
C PRO A 4 19.73 -7.24 -11.73
N LEU A 5 19.61 -7.63 -10.45
CA LEU A 5 18.99 -6.83 -9.40
C LEU A 5 20.03 -5.99 -8.64
N ARG A 6 19.56 -4.94 -7.95
CA ARG A 6 20.43 -4.06 -7.16
C ARG A 6 20.30 -4.36 -5.66
N PRO A 7 21.37 -4.75 -4.95
CA PRO A 7 21.34 -4.92 -3.50
C PRO A 7 21.12 -3.58 -2.82
N SER A 8 19.97 -3.42 -2.18
CA SER A 8 19.50 -2.14 -1.64
C SER A 8 19.26 -2.17 -0.12
N ILE A 9 19.62 -3.27 0.55
CA ILE A 9 19.51 -3.42 2.00
C ILE A 9 20.83 -3.08 2.66
N VAL A 10 20.76 -2.27 3.70
CA VAL A 10 21.93 -1.78 4.44
C VAL A 10 21.67 -1.81 5.94
N HIS A 11 22.73 -1.92 6.73
CA HIS A 11 22.65 -1.70 8.17
C HIS A 11 22.14 -0.27 8.45
N PRO A 12 21.14 -0.07 9.32
CA PRO A 12 20.46 1.23 9.46
C PRO A 12 21.38 2.37 9.92
N LEU A 13 22.38 2.07 10.77
CA LEU A 13 23.34 3.07 11.28
C LEU A 13 24.61 3.20 10.42
N SER A 14 25.42 2.15 10.28
CA SER A 14 26.67 2.18 9.51
C SER A 14 26.50 2.31 7.99
N ARG A 15 25.30 2.03 7.47
CA ARG A 15 24.97 2.00 6.03
C ARG A 15 25.75 0.96 5.23
N ALA A 16 26.44 0.02 5.88
CA ALA A 16 27.08 -1.11 5.22
C ALA A 16 26.02 -1.95 4.48
N ASN A 17 26.28 -2.27 3.21
CA ASN A 17 25.35 -3.02 2.35
C ASN A 17 25.45 -4.53 2.63
N SER A 18 24.33 -5.24 2.59
CA SER A 18 24.29 -6.70 2.72
C SER A 18 24.81 -7.40 1.46
N ASN A 19 24.79 -6.71 0.31
CA ASN A 19 25.16 -7.16 -1.02
C ASN A 19 24.29 -8.28 -1.62
N ASP A 20 23.21 -8.68 -0.93
CA ASP A 20 22.31 -9.76 -1.35
C ASP A 20 20.81 -9.37 -1.24
N ASN A 21 20.52 -8.14 -0.81
CA ASN A 21 19.17 -7.62 -0.60
C ASN A 21 18.37 -8.34 0.52
N THR A 22 19.07 -9.02 1.45
CA THR A 22 18.52 -9.62 2.68
C THR A 22 19.07 -8.93 3.93
N GLY A 23 18.51 -9.23 5.10
CA GLY A 23 19.01 -8.73 6.38
C GLY A 23 18.14 -9.14 7.57
N VAL A 24 18.46 -8.61 8.74
CA VAL A 24 17.62 -8.82 9.94
C VAL A 24 16.20 -8.31 9.66
N LEU A 25 15.23 -9.23 9.70
CA LEU A 25 13.82 -8.99 9.38
C LEU A 25 13.54 -8.57 7.91
N ILE A 26 14.45 -8.84 6.97
CA ILE A 26 14.28 -8.54 5.54
C ILE A 26 14.60 -9.77 4.68
N PRO A 27 13.66 -10.23 3.82
CA PRO A 27 12.29 -9.72 3.65
C PRO A 27 11.44 -9.98 4.90
N TYR A 28 10.49 -9.07 5.16
CA TYR A 28 9.46 -9.29 6.19
C TYR A 28 8.34 -10.14 5.60
N LEU A 29 7.85 -11.12 6.36
CA LEU A 29 6.77 -12.02 5.95
C LEU A 29 5.49 -11.66 6.70
N HIS A 30 4.42 -11.39 5.95
CA HIS A 30 3.07 -11.33 6.48
C HIS A 30 2.43 -12.71 6.32
N LEU A 31 1.95 -13.28 7.43
CA LEU A 31 1.30 -14.58 7.45
C LEU A 31 -0.17 -14.40 7.85
N GLU A 32 -1.06 -14.90 7.01
CA GLU A 32 -2.50 -14.97 7.28
C GLU A 32 -2.89 -16.44 7.30
N LEU A 33 -3.45 -16.89 8.42
CA LEU A 33 -3.94 -18.26 8.55
C LEU A 33 -5.37 -18.32 8.06
N THR A 34 -5.61 -19.15 7.04
CA THR A 34 -6.93 -19.37 6.46
C THR A 34 -7.28 -20.85 6.54
N GLU A 35 -8.57 -21.16 6.48
CA GLU A 35 -9.03 -22.54 6.27
C GLU A 35 -8.76 -22.98 4.83
N GLY A 36 -8.60 -24.29 4.61
CA GLY A 36 -8.36 -24.88 3.29
C GLY A 36 -7.06 -25.68 3.20
N ASP A 37 -6.75 -26.15 1.99
CA ASP A 37 -5.61 -27.01 1.67
C ASP A 37 -4.65 -26.35 0.67
N CYS A 38 -4.71 -25.03 0.53
CA CYS A 38 -3.85 -24.26 -0.34
C CYS A 38 -3.13 -23.13 0.42
N MET A 39 -2.01 -22.69 -0.14
CA MET A 39 -1.23 -21.53 0.32
C MET A 39 -1.16 -20.51 -0.80
N GLU A 40 -1.59 -19.29 -0.52
CA GLU A 40 -1.39 -18.15 -1.42
C GLU A 40 -0.13 -17.38 -1.01
N VAL A 41 0.74 -17.11 -1.98
CA VAL A 41 1.97 -16.36 -1.79
C VAL A 41 1.96 -15.17 -2.73
N THR A 42 2.08 -13.98 -2.17
CA THR A 42 2.30 -12.76 -2.96
C THR A 42 3.66 -12.19 -2.66
N VAL A 43 4.47 -11.98 -3.70
CA VAL A 43 5.76 -11.28 -3.61
C VAL A 43 5.58 -9.88 -4.18
N SER A 44 5.92 -8.85 -3.39
CA SER A 44 5.77 -7.44 -3.78
C SER A 44 7.04 -6.64 -3.52
N PRO A 45 7.97 -6.55 -4.50
CA PRO A 45 9.20 -5.77 -4.36
C PRO A 45 8.92 -4.26 -4.29
N LYS A 46 8.97 -3.71 -3.07
CA LYS A 46 8.70 -2.30 -2.81
C LYS A 46 9.92 -1.41 -3.06
N GLY A 47 9.72 -0.32 -3.79
CA GLY A 47 10.74 0.73 -3.93
C GLY A 47 10.73 1.69 -2.73
N ALA A 48 11.92 2.00 -2.20
CA ALA A 48 12.08 2.92 -1.05
C ALA A 48 11.54 4.33 -1.32
N GLY A 49 11.60 4.80 -2.57
CA GLY A 49 11.14 6.13 -2.96
C GLY A 49 9.68 6.39 -2.59
N THR A 50 8.80 5.40 -2.75
CA THR A 50 7.38 5.50 -2.34
C THR A 50 7.10 4.96 -0.94
N GLU A 51 7.90 4.01 -0.44
CA GLU A 51 7.82 3.58 0.96
C GLU A 51 7.98 4.78 1.91
N ASN A 52 8.97 5.65 1.64
CA ASN A 52 9.28 6.83 2.43
C ASN A 52 8.20 7.93 2.38
N LEU A 53 7.20 7.81 1.49
CA LEU A 53 6.10 8.77 1.40
C LEU A 53 4.91 8.38 2.29
N SER A 54 4.89 7.14 2.76
CA SER A 54 3.81 6.60 3.58
C SER A 54 3.57 7.44 4.84
N ALA A 55 2.32 7.49 5.28
CA ALA A 55 1.91 8.32 6.40
C ALA A 55 0.95 7.55 7.30
N PHE A 56 0.93 7.92 8.57
CA PHE A 56 0.00 7.37 9.55
C PHE A 56 -0.50 8.47 10.47
N LYS A 57 -1.78 8.40 10.84
CA LYS A 57 -2.37 9.24 11.87
C LYS A 57 -3.42 8.43 12.63
N ASN A 58 -3.46 8.59 13.95
CA ASN A 58 -4.55 8.11 14.78
C ASN A 58 -5.50 9.27 15.05
N PHE A 59 -6.76 9.13 14.66
CA PHE A 59 -7.78 10.15 14.78
C PHE A 59 -8.68 9.90 15.99
N ASN A 60 -9.34 10.96 16.44
CA ASN A 60 -10.53 10.79 17.27
C ASN A 60 -11.68 10.28 16.38
N PRO A 61 -12.44 9.26 16.80
CA PRO A 61 -13.53 8.72 15.98
C PRO A 61 -14.61 9.73 15.59
N SER A 62 -14.79 10.80 16.37
CA SER A 62 -15.69 11.91 16.06
C SER A 62 -15.27 12.75 14.85
N GLU A 63 -14.01 12.68 14.42
CA GLU A 63 -13.53 13.37 13.21
C GLU A 63 -14.08 12.71 11.92
N GLY A 64 -14.42 11.43 11.98
CA GLY A 64 -15.13 10.70 10.92
C GLY A 64 -14.38 10.59 9.58
N VAL A 65 -15.10 10.13 8.55
CA VAL A 65 -14.54 9.81 7.22
C VAL A 65 -14.03 11.04 6.46
N GLU A 66 -14.60 12.22 6.69
CA GLU A 66 -14.15 13.45 6.01
C GLU A 66 -12.74 13.83 6.45
N ALA A 67 -12.39 13.65 7.73
CA ALA A 67 -11.03 13.86 8.21
C ALA A 67 -10.04 12.84 7.62
N VAL A 68 -10.49 11.60 7.39
CA VAL A 68 -9.70 10.58 6.69
C VAL A 68 -9.40 11.03 5.26
N LYS A 69 -10.42 11.44 4.49
CA LYS A 69 -10.23 11.94 3.11
C LYS A 69 -9.33 13.17 3.08
N ALA A 70 -9.54 14.13 3.97
CA ALA A 70 -8.71 15.33 4.08
C ALA A 70 -7.25 14.97 4.33
N PHE A 71 -6.98 14.04 5.24
CA PHE A 71 -5.62 13.56 5.52
C PHE A 71 -4.98 12.89 4.31
N VAL A 72 -5.69 12.00 3.61
CA VAL A 72 -5.16 11.37 2.39
C VAL A 72 -4.82 12.43 1.35
N LEU A 73 -5.68 13.44 1.18
CA LEU A 73 -5.43 14.55 0.26
C LEU A 73 -4.23 15.41 0.65
N THR A 74 -4.07 15.74 1.93
CA THR A 74 -2.90 16.47 2.43
C THR A 74 -1.63 15.68 2.15
N VAL A 75 -1.61 14.39 2.50
CA VAL A 75 -0.45 13.53 2.27
C VAL A 75 -0.15 13.41 0.77
N ALA A 76 -1.17 13.24 -0.07
CA ALA A 76 -1.01 13.19 -1.51
C ALA A 76 -0.44 14.52 -2.06
N ALA A 77 -1.03 15.66 -1.68
CA ALA A 77 -0.60 16.98 -2.11
C ALA A 77 0.87 17.27 -1.78
N GLU A 78 1.32 16.88 -0.59
CA GLU A 78 2.68 17.15 -0.13
C GLU A 78 3.73 16.18 -0.70
N ARG A 79 3.34 14.94 -0.97
CA ARG A 79 4.30 13.82 -1.11
C ARG A 79 4.26 13.14 -2.46
N ILE A 80 3.09 13.01 -3.09
CA ILE A 80 2.92 12.07 -4.22
C ILE A 80 3.76 12.44 -5.44
N GLY A 81 4.00 13.73 -5.69
CA GLY A 81 4.84 14.19 -6.80
C GLY A 81 6.26 13.61 -6.78
N LYS A 82 6.79 13.28 -5.60
CA LYS A 82 8.13 12.68 -5.41
C LYS A 82 8.12 11.15 -5.60
N GLY A 83 6.96 10.53 -5.78
CA GLY A 83 6.74 9.08 -5.81
C GLY A 83 6.66 8.46 -7.20
N CYS A 84 7.15 9.14 -8.23
CA CYS A 84 7.00 8.76 -9.64
C CYS A 84 5.53 8.47 -10.03
N PRO A 85 4.59 9.43 -9.84
CA PRO A 85 3.22 9.26 -10.28
C PRO A 85 3.12 9.16 -11.82
N PRO A 86 2.04 8.57 -12.38
CA PRO A 86 0.87 8.12 -11.66
C PRO A 86 1.11 6.78 -10.97
N GLY A 87 0.87 6.75 -9.67
CA GLY A 87 1.06 5.60 -8.81
C GLY A 87 -0.27 5.10 -8.26
N ARG A 88 -0.23 4.18 -7.30
CA ARG A 88 -1.42 3.77 -6.54
C ARG A 88 -1.30 4.17 -5.09
N ILE A 89 -2.44 4.30 -4.44
CA ILE A 89 -2.53 4.58 -3.01
C ILE A 89 -3.29 3.45 -2.34
N GLY A 90 -2.71 2.90 -1.28
CA GLY A 90 -3.33 1.95 -0.39
C GLY A 90 -3.70 2.64 0.92
N LEU A 91 -4.91 2.41 1.39
CA LEU A 91 -5.43 2.92 2.65
C LEU A 91 -5.67 1.75 3.61
N GLY A 92 -5.24 1.91 4.86
CA GLY A 92 -5.55 0.99 5.94
C GLY A 92 -6.28 1.74 7.03
N ILE A 93 -7.49 1.30 7.38
CA ILE A 93 -8.39 2.02 8.28
C ILE A 93 -8.79 1.12 9.44
N GLY A 94 -8.64 1.61 10.67
CA GLY A 94 -8.98 0.87 11.87
C GLY A 94 -7.85 -0.06 12.36
N GLY A 95 -8.20 -1.07 13.16
CA GLY A 95 -7.23 -1.92 13.86
C GLY A 95 -6.41 -1.18 14.93
N THR A 96 -5.16 -1.59 15.09
CA THR A 96 -4.09 -0.85 15.79
C THR A 96 -3.26 -0.04 14.79
N ALA A 97 -2.33 0.78 15.28
CA ALA A 97 -1.40 1.51 14.41
C ALA A 97 -0.63 0.58 13.45
N GLU A 98 -0.20 -0.58 13.94
CA GLU A 98 0.48 -1.60 13.14
C GLU A 98 -0.45 -2.23 12.11
N VAL A 99 -1.66 -2.64 12.52
CA VAL A 99 -2.63 -3.26 11.62
C VAL A 99 -3.00 -2.30 10.49
N ALA A 100 -3.24 -1.01 10.76
CA ALA A 100 -3.52 -0.03 9.73
C ALA A 100 -2.39 0.03 8.67
N GLN A 101 -1.12 0.00 9.09
CA GLN A 101 0.03 0.02 8.17
C GLN A 101 0.15 -1.26 7.34
N ILE A 102 -0.19 -2.42 7.92
CA ILE A 102 -0.24 -3.69 7.19
C ILE A 102 -1.37 -3.65 6.16
N LEU A 103 -2.56 -3.20 6.55
CA LEU A 103 -3.73 -3.09 5.68
C LEU A 103 -3.50 -2.12 4.52
N SER A 104 -2.86 -0.96 4.75
CA SER A 104 -2.56 -0.01 3.67
C SER A 104 -1.62 -0.61 2.63
N LYS A 105 -0.66 -1.46 3.04
CA LYS A 105 0.21 -2.20 2.13
C LYS A 105 -0.53 -3.35 1.43
N LYS A 106 -1.40 -4.07 2.14
CA LYS A 106 -2.24 -5.13 1.58
C LYS A 106 -3.20 -4.61 0.52
N ALA A 107 -3.78 -3.42 0.72
CA ALA A 107 -4.65 -2.76 -0.24
C ALA A 107 -3.99 -2.57 -1.62
N LEU A 108 -2.67 -2.35 -1.66
CA LEU A 108 -1.90 -2.22 -2.91
C LEU A 108 -1.80 -3.53 -3.71
N LEU A 109 -2.14 -4.68 -3.12
CA LEU A 109 -2.13 -5.97 -3.83
C LEU A 109 -3.38 -6.17 -4.68
N ARG A 110 -4.50 -5.50 -4.35
CA ARG A 110 -5.75 -5.58 -5.12
C ARG A 110 -5.55 -5.12 -6.58
N PRO A 111 -6.13 -5.79 -7.59
CA PRO A 111 -6.03 -5.36 -8.98
C PRO A 111 -6.53 -3.94 -9.20
N VAL A 112 -5.85 -3.20 -10.09
CA VAL A 112 -6.24 -1.82 -10.47
C VAL A 112 -7.65 -1.82 -11.05
N GLY A 113 -8.49 -0.90 -10.59
CA GLY A 113 -9.87 -0.76 -11.02
C GLY A 113 -10.85 -1.71 -10.32
N LYS A 114 -10.37 -2.66 -9.51
CA LYS A 114 -11.22 -3.52 -8.69
C LYS A 114 -11.56 -2.82 -7.37
N ARG A 115 -12.82 -2.41 -7.23
CA ARG A 115 -13.35 -1.80 -5.99
C ARG A 115 -13.53 -2.83 -4.89
N HIS A 116 -13.57 -2.34 -3.66
CA HIS A 116 -13.91 -3.16 -2.50
C HIS A 116 -15.35 -3.69 -2.64
N GLN A 117 -15.63 -4.90 -2.13
CA GLN A 117 -16.97 -5.51 -2.22
C GLN A 117 -18.02 -4.76 -1.40
N GLU A 118 -17.58 -4.11 -0.33
CA GLU A 118 -18.43 -3.36 0.59
C GLU A 118 -18.67 -1.93 0.06
N PRO A 119 -19.93 -1.51 -0.16
CA PRO A 119 -20.23 -0.27 -0.86
C PRO A 119 -19.66 1.01 -0.23
N GLU A 120 -19.58 1.07 1.09
CA GLU A 120 -19.07 2.26 1.80
C GLU A 120 -17.55 2.45 1.56
N ILE A 121 -16.80 1.35 1.53
CA ILE A 121 -15.37 1.36 1.24
C ILE A 121 -15.12 1.67 -0.24
N ALA A 122 -15.90 1.06 -1.15
CA ALA A 122 -15.82 1.35 -2.58
C ALA A 122 -16.07 2.83 -2.89
N LYS A 123 -17.08 3.43 -2.23
CA LYS A 123 -17.37 4.86 -2.35
C LYS A 123 -16.20 5.72 -1.87
N LEU A 124 -15.59 5.37 -0.73
CA LEU A 124 -14.41 6.08 -0.22
C LEU A 124 -13.25 6.04 -1.23
N GLU A 125 -12.99 4.90 -1.85
CA GLU A 125 -11.95 4.74 -2.87
C GLU A 125 -12.17 5.67 -4.07
N GLU A 126 -13.38 5.65 -4.63
CA GLU A 126 -13.73 6.44 -5.81
C GLU A 126 -13.69 7.95 -5.55
N GLU A 127 -14.28 8.38 -4.43
CA GLU A 127 -14.28 9.78 -4.03
C GLU A 127 -12.84 10.28 -3.82
N THR A 128 -12.03 9.49 -3.11
CA THR A 128 -10.64 9.85 -2.80
C THR A 128 -9.77 9.91 -4.06
N LEU A 129 -9.89 8.92 -4.96
CA LEU A 129 -9.19 8.92 -6.25
C LEU A 129 -9.55 10.16 -7.08
N GLY A 130 -10.84 10.47 -7.17
CA GLY A 130 -11.32 11.66 -7.88
C GLY A 130 -10.78 12.95 -7.27
N LEU A 131 -10.76 13.07 -5.94
CA LEU A 131 -10.22 14.23 -5.24
C LEU A 131 -8.71 14.40 -5.48
N ILE A 132 -7.93 13.31 -5.42
CA ILE A 132 -6.47 13.34 -5.66
C ILE A 132 -6.16 13.79 -7.10
N ASN A 133 -6.86 13.27 -8.09
CA ASN A 133 -6.63 13.63 -9.48
C ASN A 133 -7.03 15.09 -9.78
N ARG A 134 -8.02 15.63 -9.05
CA ARG A 134 -8.36 17.07 -9.10
C ARG A 134 -7.29 18.00 -8.53
N LEU A 135 -6.31 17.51 -7.77
CA LEU A 135 -5.18 18.31 -7.28
C LEU A 135 -4.27 18.79 -8.43
N GLY A 136 -4.34 18.17 -9.60
CA GLY A 136 -3.59 18.60 -10.78
C GLY A 136 -2.07 18.35 -10.71
N ILE A 137 -1.59 17.54 -9.76
CA ILE A 137 -0.16 17.22 -9.58
C ILE A 137 0.39 16.46 -10.79
N GLY A 138 -0.39 15.52 -11.33
CA GLY A 138 -0.13 14.84 -12.59
C GLY A 138 1.10 13.91 -12.61
N PRO A 139 1.41 13.35 -13.80
CA PRO A 139 2.54 12.44 -13.97
C PRO A 139 3.86 13.08 -13.58
N MET A 140 4.69 12.34 -12.85
CA MET A 140 5.98 12.77 -12.30
C MET A 140 5.92 14.04 -11.42
N GLY A 141 4.72 14.50 -11.03
CA GLY A 141 4.55 15.77 -10.31
C GLY A 141 4.73 17.01 -11.18
N LEU A 142 4.62 16.87 -12.51
CA LEU A 142 4.86 17.96 -13.48
C LEU A 142 3.58 18.66 -13.96
N GLY A 143 2.44 18.38 -13.33
CA GLY A 143 1.13 18.85 -13.74
C GLY A 143 0.38 17.83 -14.61
N GLY A 144 -0.95 17.84 -14.54
CA GLY A 144 -1.81 17.03 -15.41
C GLY A 144 -3.00 16.39 -14.71
N ALA A 145 -3.81 15.66 -15.47
CA ALA A 145 -5.09 15.12 -15.00
C ALA A 145 -4.98 13.84 -14.15
N VAL A 146 -3.86 13.11 -14.25
CA VAL A 146 -3.72 11.79 -13.62
C VAL A 146 -2.52 11.80 -12.68
N THR A 147 -2.81 11.96 -11.40
CA THR A 147 -1.86 11.90 -10.28
C THR A 147 -1.77 10.49 -9.71
N ALA A 148 -2.91 9.81 -9.59
CA ALA A 148 -3.01 8.43 -9.11
C ALA A 148 -3.82 7.59 -10.12
N LEU A 149 -3.36 6.37 -10.35
CA LEU A 149 -4.05 5.35 -11.15
C LEU A 149 -5.22 4.74 -10.37
N ASP A 150 -5.03 4.51 -9.07
CA ASP A 150 -6.06 3.91 -8.23
C ASP A 150 -5.87 4.22 -6.74
N VAL A 151 -6.98 4.12 -6.01
CA VAL A 151 -7.02 4.10 -4.54
C VAL A 151 -7.72 2.81 -4.13
N SER A 152 -7.10 2.07 -3.22
CA SER A 152 -7.65 0.83 -2.64
C SER A 152 -7.60 0.96 -1.13
N ALA A 153 -8.67 0.60 -0.43
CA ALA A 153 -8.75 0.62 1.02
C ALA A 153 -9.07 -0.78 1.59
N GLU A 154 -8.38 -1.15 2.66
CA GLU A 154 -8.73 -2.30 3.50
C GLU A 154 -8.96 -1.80 4.94
N TYR A 155 -9.77 -2.52 5.70
CA TYR A 155 -10.15 -2.09 7.04
C TYR A 155 -10.14 -3.22 8.07
N ALA A 156 -10.10 -2.82 9.34
CA ALA A 156 -10.32 -3.70 10.49
C ALA A 156 -11.14 -2.97 11.56
N GLY A 157 -11.82 -3.72 12.42
CA GLY A 157 -12.44 -3.14 13.61
C GLY A 157 -11.40 -2.43 14.49
N CYS A 158 -11.77 -1.30 15.10
CA CYS A 158 -10.93 -0.55 16.02
C CYS A 158 -11.66 -0.22 17.32
N HIS A 159 -10.90 0.16 18.35
CA HIS A 159 -11.47 0.59 19.62
C HIS A 159 -12.34 1.83 19.44
N THR A 160 -13.43 1.95 20.19
CA THR A 160 -14.39 3.07 20.09
C THR A 160 -13.80 4.46 20.37
N ALA A 161 -12.58 4.51 20.89
CA ALA A 161 -11.81 5.73 21.18
C ALA A 161 -10.62 5.93 20.22
N SER A 162 -10.52 5.18 19.13
CA SER A 162 -9.41 5.29 18.18
C SER A 162 -9.86 5.07 16.75
N LEU A 163 -9.28 5.84 15.84
CA LEU A 163 -9.43 5.65 14.40
C LEU A 163 -8.05 5.72 13.73
N PRO A 164 -7.28 4.61 13.73
CA PRO A 164 -5.99 4.54 13.06
C PRO A 164 -6.17 4.56 11.54
N VAL A 165 -5.36 5.36 10.85
CA VAL A 165 -5.36 5.44 9.39
C VAL A 165 -3.93 5.49 8.87
N ALA A 166 -3.61 4.58 7.95
CA ALA A 166 -2.35 4.55 7.23
C ALA A 166 -2.56 4.77 5.72
N VAL A 167 -1.59 5.44 5.10
CA VAL A 167 -1.52 5.69 3.66
C VAL A 167 -0.20 5.13 3.16
N SER A 168 -0.25 4.21 2.21
CA SER A 168 0.92 3.67 1.51
C SER A 168 0.87 4.02 0.03
N PHE A 169 2.01 4.34 -0.54
CA PHE A 169 2.12 4.69 -1.95
C PHE A 169 2.80 3.57 -2.73
N GLN A 170 2.34 3.30 -3.94
CA GLN A 170 3.03 2.48 -4.93
C GLN A 170 3.39 3.33 -6.15
N CYS A 171 4.64 3.25 -6.59
CA CYS A 171 5.09 4.01 -7.77
C CYS A 171 4.69 3.31 -9.06
N TRP A 172 5.02 3.95 -10.19
CA TRP A 172 4.92 3.35 -11.52
C TRP A 172 5.56 1.96 -11.64
N ALA A 173 6.63 1.67 -10.89
CA ALA A 173 7.23 0.33 -10.81
C ALA A 173 6.40 -0.61 -9.91
N ASP A 174 5.14 -0.82 -10.28
CA ASP A 174 4.17 -1.65 -9.57
C ASP A 174 4.44 -3.14 -9.81
N ARG A 175 5.42 -3.67 -9.07
CA ARG A 175 5.91 -5.05 -9.21
C ARG A 175 5.28 -5.92 -8.15
N ARG A 176 4.51 -6.92 -8.58
CA ARG A 176 4.00 -8.00 -7.74
C ARG A 176 3.74 -9.25 -8.57
N ALA A 177 3.78 -10.40 -7.92
CA ALA A 177 3.33 -11.67 -8.48
C ALA A 177 2.67 -12.47 -7.35
N SER A 178 1.60 -13.16 -7.68
CA SER A 178 0.82 -13.95 -6.74
C SER A 178 0.64 -15.36 -7.29
N LEU A 179 0.76 -16.35 -6.42
CA LEU A 179 0.64 -17.75 -6.75
C LEU A 179 -0.13 -18.49 -5.65
N ARG A 180 -0.87 -19.51 -6.04
CA ARG A 180 -1.54 -20.44 -5.15
C ARG A 180 -0.90 -21.81 -5.30
N VAL A 181 -0.53 -22.43 -4.18
CA VAL A 181 0.05 -23.77 -4.11
C VAL A 181 -0.91 -24.67 -3.37
N TYR A 182 -1.34 -25.75 -4.02
CA TYR A 182 -2.26 -26.72 -3.44
C TYR A 182 -1.51 -27.84 -2.70
N GLY A 183 -2.18 -28.53 -1.78
CA GLY A 183 -1.62 -29.71 -1.10
C GLY A 183 -1.22 -30.85 -2.04
N SER A 184 -1.79 -30.88 -3.26
CA SER A 184 -1.39 -31.78 -4.36
C SER A 184 -0.02 -31.45 -4.98
N GLY A 185 0.52 -30.26 -4.72
CA GLY A 185 1.69 -29.70 -5.39
C GLY A 185 1.37 -28.92 -6.68
N GLU A 186 0.10 -28.83 -7.08
CA GLU A 186 -0.34 -27.97 -8.18
C GLU A 186 -0.09 -26.49 -7.85
N VAL A 187 0.30 -25.71 -8.86
CA VAL A 187 0.58 -24.28 -8.72
C VAL A 187 -0.22 -23.50 -9.76
N GLU A 188 -0.95 -22.49 -9.30
CA GLU A 188 -1.75 -21.57 -10.10
C GLU A 188 -1.23 -20.14 -9.93
N GLU A 189 -1.08 -19.37 -11.01
CA GLU A 189 -0.83 -17.91 -10.93
C GLU A 189 -2.16 -17.17 -10.79
N ILE A 190 -2.28 -16.29 -9.79
CA ILE A 190 -3.54 -15.63 -9.39
C ILE A 190 -3.46 -14.10 -9.34
#